data_AF-A0A1J5GQC9-F1
#
_entry.id   AF-A0A1J5GQC9-F1
#
_cell.length_a   1.000
_cell.length_b   1.000
_cell.length_c   1.000
_cell.angle_alpha   90.00
_cell.angle_beta   90.00
_cell.angle_gamma   90.00
#
_symmetry.space_group_name_H-M   'P 1'
#
loop_
_entity.id
_entity.type
_entity.pdbx_description
1 polymer ?
#
loop_
_entity_poly.entity_id
_entity_poly.type
_entity_poly.pdbx_seq_one_letter_code
_entity_poly.pdbx_strand_id
1 'polypeptide(L)'
;MSYLKRLKILIFVSIISVGADQLAKYAAKKLLPYGAMTSLMGDTIRLQYLKNKGAFLSLGASLPEETRFWIFMVSVSLVLNIIFLYLIFSKRLSFLPTLAISLIFSGAMSNLIDRLTYDGAVIDFLNIGIGKLRTGVFNLADFAVICGVALLFYFSLFNHLQPEILLIKKKDF
;
A
#
# COMPACT_ATOMS: atom_id res chain seq x y z
N MET A 1 -10.98 -5.23 -20.43
CA MET A 1 -10.89 -3.75 -20.40
C MET A 1 -9.81 -3.28 -21.39
N SER A 2 -9.91 -2.08 -21.99
CA SER A 2 -8.85 -1.56 -22.88
C SER A 2 -7.63 -1.05 -22.10
N TYR A 3 -6.47 -0.96 -22.75
CA TYR A 3 -5.24 -0.46 -22.11
C TYR A 3 -5.38 0.99 -21.64
N LEU A 4 -6.00 1.87 -22.45
CA LEU A 4 -6.24 3.27 -22.08
C LEU A 4 -7.06 3.40 -20.81
N LYS A 5 -8.09 2.55 -20.63
CA LYS A 5 -8.89 2.55 -19.41
C LYS A 5 -8.06 2.12 -18.19
N ARG A 6 -7.22 1.09 -18.33
CA ARG A 6 -6.30 0.66 -17.27
C ARG A 6 -5.32 1.77 -16.89
N LEU A 7 -4.72 2.42 -17.88
CA LEU A 7 -3.78 3.52 -17.65
C LEU A 7 -4.45 4.72 -16.97
N LYS A 8 -5.67 5.09 -17.39
CA LYS A 8 -6.44 6.15 -16.72
C LYS A 8 -6.71 5.81 -15.25
N ILE A 9 -7.11 4.57 -14.94
CA ILE A 9 -7.30 4.13 -13.56
C ILE A 9 -6.00 4.22 -12.77
N LEU A 10 -4.90 3.69 -13.31
CA LEU A 10 -3.59 3.73 -12.67
C LEU A 10 -3.19 5.18 -12.34
N ILE A 11 -3.22 6.08 -13.33
CA ILE A 11 -2.84 7.48 -13.16
C ILE A 11 -3.73 8.17 -12.13
N PHE A 12 -5.05 8.00 -12.24
CA PHE A 12 -6.00 8.62 -11.31
C PHE A 12 -5.77 8.15 -9.87
N VAL A 13 -5.65 6.84 -9.66
CA VAL A 13 -5.37 6.25 -8.34
C VAL A 13 -4.01 6.68 -7.81
N SER A 14 -2.99 6.79 -8.69
CA SER A 14 -1.64 7.24 -8.31
C SER A 14 -1.64 8.68 -7.86
N ILE A 15 -2.27 9.60 -8.61
CA ILE A 15 -2.36 11.01 -8.25
C ILE A 15 -3.01 11.17 -6.86
N ILE A 16 -4.13 10.48 -6.62
CA ILE A 16 -4.84 10.58 -5.35
C ILE A 16 -4.03 9.95 -4.22
N SER A 17 -3.57 8.71 -4.40
CA SER A 17 -2.97 7.94 -3.29
C SER A 17 -1.57 8.45 -2.95
N VAL A 18 -0.72 8.68 -3.95
CA VAL A 18 0.62 9.25 -3.74
C VAL A 18 0.50 10.69 -3.25
N GLY A 19 -0.40 11.49 -3.86
CA GLY A 19 -0.62 12.88 -3.44
C GLY A 19 -1.08 12.99 -1.98
N ALA A 20 -2.09 12.19 -1.58
CA ALA A 20 -2.58 12.17 -0.21
C ALA A 20 -1.50 11.71 0.78
N ASP A 21 -0.76 10.65 0.46
CA ASP A 21 0.32 10.16 1.32
C ASP A 21 1.46 11.16 1.48
N GLN A 22 1.96 11.73 0.38
CA GLN A 22 3.05 12.72 0.41
C GLN A 22 2.64 14.00 1.15
N LEU A 23 1.40 14.48 0.97
CA LEU A 23 0.87 15.61 1.74
C LEU A 23 0.76 15.29 3.23
N ALA A 24 0.27 14.09 3.58
CA ALA A 24 0.16 13.67 4.97
C ALA A 24 1.54 13.50 5.64
N LYS A 25 2.53 12.93 4.94
CA LYS A 25 3.91 12.81 5.40
C LYS A 25 4.59 14.16 5.57
N TYR A 26 4.37 15.08 4.64
CA TYR A 26 4.85 16.45 4.75
C TYR A 26 4.23 17.15 5.97
N ALA A 27 2.92 17.02 6.17
CA ALA A 27 2.24 17.55 7.34
C ALA A 27 2.75 16.93 8.65
N ALA A 28 2.94 15.61 8.70
CA ALA A 28 3.48 14.91 9.84
C ALA A 28 4.89 15.43 10.22
N LYS A 29 5.79 15.55 9.23
CA LYS A 29 7.13 16.09 9.43
C LYS A 29 7.12 17.54 9.95
N LYS A 30 6.15 18.36 9.51
CA LYS A 30 6.07 19.78 9.85
C LYS A 30 5.38 20.03 11.21
N LEU A 31 4.37 19.23 11.53
CA LEU A 31 3.44 19.51 12.64
C LEU A 31 3.66 18.62 13.86
N LEU A 32 4.25 17.43 13.69
CA LEU A 32 4.44 16.48 14.79
C LEU A 32 5.87 16.52 15.32
N PRO A 33 6.05 16.45 16.65
CA PRO A 33 7.37 16.28 17.24
C PRO A 33 7.94 14.91 16.86
N TYR A 34 9.23 14.87 16.51
CA TYR A 34 9.91 13.61 16.17
C TYR A 34 9.94 12.67 17.38
N GLY A 35 9.49 11.43 17.19
CA GLY A 35 9.52 10.39 18.23
C GLY A 35 8.50 10.55 19.36
N ALA A 36 7.85 11.70 19.53
CA ALA A 36 6.82 11.91 20.54
C ALA A 36 5.42 11.63 19.98
N MET A 37 4.58 11.00 20.80
CA MET A 37 3.27 10.50 20.41
C MET A 37 2.17 11.45 20.88
N THR A 38 1.31 11.86 19.95
CA THR A 38 0.12 12.69 20.23
C THR A 38 -1.13 11.82 20.11
N SER A 39 -1.93 11.76 21.16
CA SER A 39 -3.15 10.94 21.21
C SER A 39 -4.39 11.77 20.83
N LEU A 40 -5.28 11.19 20.02
CA LEU A 40 -6.51 11.79 19.52
C LEU A 40 -7.67 10.79 19.70
N MET A 41 -8.90 11.32 19.76
CA MET A 41 -10.14 10.51 19.80
C MET A 41 -10.14 9.43 20.90
N GLY A 42 -9.84 9.84 22.15
CA GLY A 42 -9.79 8.90 23.27
C GLY A 42 -8.77 7.79 23.07
N ASP A 43 -7.62 8.13 22.48
CA ASP A 43 -6.54 7.21 22.15
C ASP A 43 -6.77 6.28 20.96
N THR A 44 -7.89 6.39 20.25
CA THR A 44 -8.13 5.57 19.04
C THR A 44 -7.11 5.83 17.94
N ILE A 45 -6.70 7.09 17.79
CA ILE A 45 -5.71 7.53 16.81
C ILE A 45 -4.52 8.11 17.57
N ARG A 46 -3.33 7.66 17.24
CA ARG A 46 -2.08 8.27 17.71
C ARG A 46 -1.25 8.71 16.52
N LEU A 47 -0.71 9.92 16.63
CA LEU A 47 0.14 10.54 15.62
C LEU A 47 1.57 10.66 16.17
N GLN A 48 2.56 10.24 15.38
CA GLN A 48 3.97 10.27 15.79
C GLN A 48 4.87 10.30 14.56
N TYR A 49 5.65 11.36 14.34
CA TYR A 49 6.58 11.39 13.22
C TYR A 49 7.79 10.47 13.47
N LEU A 50 7.94 9.44 12.63
CA LEU A 50 9.06 8.50 12.63
C LEU A 50 9.67 8.38 11.24
N LYS A 51 11.00 8.16 11.20
CA LYS A 51 11.70 7.68 9.99
C LYS A 51 11.95 6.19 10.13
N ASN A 52 11.24 5.38 9.36
CA ASN A 52 11.34 3.93 9.36
C ASN A 52 12.25 3.45 8.22
N LYS A 53 13.38 2.83 8.56
CA LYS A 53 14.30 2.21 7.57
C LYS A 53 13.86 0.82 7.10
N GLY A 54 12.87 0.22 7.77
CA GLY A 54 12.29 -1.07 7.42
C GLY A 54 11.14 -0.97 6.39
N ALA A 55 10.43 -2.08 6.26
CA ALA A 55 9.13 -2.15 5.60
C ALA A 55 8.00 -1.82 6.61
N PHE A 56 6.77 -2.21 6.27
CA PHE A 56 5.58 -2.07 7.13
C PHE A 56 5.85 -2.58 8.55
N LEU A 57 5.47 -1.80 9.56
CA LEU A 57 5.72 -2.06 10.98
C LEU A 57 7.20 -2.28 11.34
N SER A 58 8.09 -1.59 10.64
CA SER A 58 9.56 -1.66 10.81
C SER A 58 10.17 -3.04 10.55
N LEU A 59 9.48 -3.91 9.80
CA LEU A 59 10.02 -5.22 9.43
C LEU A 59 11.33 -5.07 8.64
N GLY A 60 12.39 -5.75 9.06
CA GLY A 60 13.70 -5.70 8.41
C GLY A 60 14.49 -4.40 8.67
N ALA A 61 14.06 -3.54 9.59
CA ALA A 61 14.80 -2.32 9.95
C ALA A 61 16.20 -2.63 10.54
N SER A 62 16.34 -3.76 11.24
CA SER A 62 17.60 -4.24 11.83
C SER A 62 18.56 -4.89 10.84
N LEU A 63 18.15 -5.09 9.58
CA LEU A 63 19.02 -5.66 8.55
C LEU A 63 20.19 -4.71 8.24
N PRO A 64 21.33 -5.23 7.74
CA PRO A 64 22.42 -4.40 7.25
C PRO A 64 21.95 -3.41 6.19
N GLU A 65 22.60 -2.26 6.10
CA GLU A 65 22.20 -1.18 5.20
C GLU A 65 22.17 -1.59 3.74
N GLU A 66 23.20 -2.31 3.30
CA GLU A 66 23.27 -2.85 1.94
C GLU A 66 22.11 -3.81 1.66
N THR A 67 21.77 -4.67 2.62
CA THR A 67 20.63 -5.59 2.49
C THR A 67 19.31 -4.83 2.36
N ARG A 68 19.11 -3.77 3.15
CA ARG A 68 17.92 -2.91 3.05
C ARG A 68 17.85 -2.20 1.70
N PHE A 69 18.99 -1.74 1.18
CA PHE A 69 19.05 -1.13 -0.16
C PHE A 69 18.59 -2.12 -1.24
N TRP A 70 19.16 -3.32 -1.28
CA TRP A 70 18.78 -4.32 -2.29
C TRP A 70 17.32 -4.76 -2.19
N ILE A 71 16.80 -4.93 -0.97
CA ILE A 71 15.40 -5.34 -0.78
C ILE A 71 14.44 -4.18 -1.05
N PHE A 72 14.60 -3.04 -0.37
CA PHE A 72 13.59 -1.99 -0.35
C PHE A 72 13.73 -0.96 -1.46
N MET A 73 14.92 -0.78 -2.02
CA MET A 73 15.12 0.09 -3.19
C MET A 73 15.05 -0.71 -4.47
N VAL A 74 15.98 -1.66 -4.66
CA VAL A 74 16.14 -2.33 -5.95
C VAL A 74 14.98 -3.29 -6.22
N SER A 75 14.66 -4.18 -5.28
CA SER A 75 13.61 -5.19 -5.52
C SER A 75 12.23 -4.55 -5.62
N VAL A 76 11.91 -3.55 -4.79
CA VAL A 76 10.63 -2.82 -4.89
C VAL A 76 10.53 -2.06 -6.22
N SER A 77 11.60 -1.40 -6.67
CA SER A 77 11.62 -0.72 -7.98
C SER A 77 11.38 -1.70 -9.13
N LEU A 78 12.01 -2.88 -9.07
CA LEU A 78 11.79 -3.95 -10.04
C LEU A 78 10.35 -4.44 -10.05
N VAL A 79 9.77 -4.70 -8.87
CA VAL A 79 8.36 -5.12 -8.73
C VAL A 79 7.41 -4.07 -9.27
N LEU A 80 7.65 -2.78 -9.03
CA LEU A 80 6.84 -1.69 -9.59
C LEU A 80 6.87 -1.69 -11.12
N ASN A 81 8.05 -1.88 -11.73
CA ASN A 81 8.17 -2.01 -13.18
C ASN A 81 7.39 -3.22 -13.71
N ILE A 82 7.49 -4.38 -13.04
CA ILE A 82 6.72 -5.58 -13.41
C ILE A 82 5.20 -5.31 -13.31
N ILE A 83 4.74 -4.68 -12.23
CA ILE A 83 3.34 -4.31 -12.05
C ILE A 83 2.87 -3.38 -13.16
N PHE A 84 3.65 -2.36 -13.48
CA PHE A 84 3.35 -1.42 -14.55
C PHE A 84 3.20 -2.13 -15.89
N LEU A 85 4.20 -2.94 -16.28
CA LEU A 85 4.17 -3.72 -17.52
C LEU A 85 2.97 -4.68 -17.54
N TYR A 86 2.68 -5.35 -16.42
CA TYR A 86 1.51 -6.23 -16.29
C TYR A 86 0.20 -5.48 -16.53
N LEU A 87 0.02 -4.28 -15.98
CA LEU A 87 -1.15 -3.44 -16.22
C LEU A 87 -1.27 -3.02 -17.69
N ILE A 88 -0.17 -2.79 -18.39
CA ILE A 88 -0.21 -2.41 -19.80
C ILE A 88 -0.55 -3.61 -20.69
N PHE A 89 0.16 -4.71 -20.54
CA PHE A 89 0.11 -5.85 -21.47
C PHE A 89 -0.98 -6.87 -21.16
N SER A 90 -1.54 -6.89 -19.94
CA SER A 90 -2.59 -7.85 -19.62
C SER A 90 -3.87 -7.58 -20.40
N LYS A 91 -4.35 -8.59 -21.15
CA LYS A 91 -5.55 -8.47 -21.98
C LYS A 91 -6.85 -8.71 -21.20
N ARG A 92 -6.78 -9.33 -20.02
CA ARG A 92 -7.95 -9.87 -19.29
C ARG A 92 -8.25 -9.21 -17.95
N LEU A 93 -7.60 -8.10 -17.61
CA LEU A 93 -7.93 -7.39 -16.37
C LEU A 93 -9.31 -6.71 -16.47
N SER A 94 -10.17 -7.04 -15.50
CA SER A 94 -11.40 -6.31 -15.20
C SER A 94 -11.10 -5.10 -14.31
N PHE A 95 -12.14 -4.33 -13.99
CA PHE A 95 -12.00 -3.10 -13.19
C PHE A 95 -11.38 -3.37 -11.81
N LEU A 96 -11.91 -4.35 -11.06
CA LEU A 96 -11.54 -4.55 -9.66
C LEU A 96 -10.06 -4.94 -9.47
N PRO A 97 -9.48 -5.90 -10.23
CA PRO A 97 -8.04 -6.19 -10.18
C PRO A 97 -7.19 -5.00 -10.63
N THR A 98 -7.65 -4.23 -11.62
CA THR A 98 -6.91 -3.05 -12.08
C THR A 98 -6.84 -2.00 -10.97
N LEU A 99 -7.96 -1.72 -10.28
CA LEU A 99 -8.01 -0.81 -9.15
C LEU A 99 -7.11 -1.30 -8.01
N ALA A 100 -7.20 -2.58 -7.67
CA ALA A 100 -6.44 -3.19 -6.59
C ALA A 100 -4.92 -3.13 -6.84
N ILE A 101 -4.47 -3.49 -8.05
CA ILE A 101 -3.07 -3.39 -8.47
C ILE A 101 -2.60 -1.93 -8.51
N SER A 102 -3.47 -1.00 -8.95
CA SER A 102 -3.14 0.43 -8.96
C SER A 102 -2.93 0.98 -7.55
N LEU A 103 -3.70 0.53 -6.56
CA LEU A 103 -3.50 0.89 -5.15
C LEU A 103 -2.17 0.38 -4.61
N ILE A 104 -1.83 -0.89 -4.88
CA ILE A 104 -0.54 -1.49 -4.51
C ILE A 104 0.62 -0.72 -5.15
N PHE A 105 0.53 -0.47 -6.45
CA PHE A 105 1.53 0.31 -7.19
C PHE A 105 1.72 1.69 -6.59
N SER A 106 0.62 2.40 -6.33
CA SER A 106 0.66 3.78 -5.83
C SER A 106 1.24 3.87 -4.42
N GLY A 107 0.85 2.97 -3.52
CA GLY A 107 1.42 2.91 -2.17
C GLY A 107 2.90 2.56 -2.18
N ALA A 108 3.29 1.52 -2.92
CA ALA A 108 4.70 1.15 -3.06
C ALA A 108 5.54 2.28 -3.71
N MET A 109 4.99 2.97 -4.71
CA MET A 109 5.63 4.12 -5.35
C MET A 109 5.84 5.28 -4.36
N SER A 110 4.82 5.65 -3.58
CA SER A 110 4.96 6.73 -2.59
C SER A 110 6.03 6.41 -1.53
N ASN A 111 6.09 5.16 -1.06
CA ASN A 111 7.14 4.74 -0.14
C ASN A 111 8.53 4.64 -0.81
N LEU A 112 8.61 4.39 -2.12
CA LEU A 112 9.87 4.44 -2.85
C LEU A 112 10.37 5.89 -3.01
N ILE A 113 9.46 6.85 -3.26
CA ILE A 113 9.77 8.28 -3.31
C ILE A 113 10.40 8.73 -1.98
N ASP A 114 9.83 8.34 -0.86
CA ASP A 114 10.41 8.63 0.45
C ASP A 114 11.81 8.06 0.60
N ARG A 115 12.02 6.79 0.24
CA ARG A 115 13.34 6.15 0.39
C ARG A 115 14.42 6.82 -0.44
N LEU A 116 14.08 7.30 -1.64
CA LEU A 116 14.96 8.12 -2.47
C LEU A 116 15.26 9.48 -1.83
N THR A 117 14.32 10.03 -1.05
CA THR A 117 14.41 11.38 -0.48
C THR A 117 15.04 11.39 0.92
N TYR A 118 14.93 10.30 1.68
CA TYR A 118 15.25 10.24 3.10
C TYR A 118 16.22 9.10 3.45
N ASP A 119 17.23 8.88 2.60
CA ASP A 119 18.34 7.94 2.84
C ASP A 119 17.87 6.52 3.18
N GLY A 120 16.95 6.00 2.37
CA GLY A 120 16.38 4.67 2.53
C GLY A 120 15.28 4.54 3.60
N ALA A 121 14.85 5.65 4.22
CA ALA A 121 13.75 5.65 5.18
C ALA A 121 12.41 6.11 4.57
N VAL A 122 11.33 5.69 5.21
CA VAL A 122 9.95 6.14 4.95
C VAL A 122 9.43 6.93 6.15
N ILE A 123 8.61 7.94 5.90
CA ILE A 123 7.92 8.67 6.97
C ILE A 123 6.69 7.89 7.42
N ASP A 124 6.70 7.42 8.66
CA ASP A 124 5.54 6.83 9.32
C ASP A 124 4.96 7.83 10.33
N PHE A 125 3.63 7.85 10.46
CA PHE A 125 2.98 8.85 11.31
C PHE A 125 1.67 8.44 11.98
N LEU A 126 1.04 7.35 11.55
CA LEU A 126 -0.30 6.97 11.98
C LEU A 126 -0.27 5.65 12.76
N ASN A 127 -0.93 5.62 13.91
CA ASN A 127 -1.16 4.42 14.69
C ASN A 127 -2.62 4.36 15.11
N ILE A 128 -3.31 3.25 14.83
CA ILE A 128 -4.74 3.08 15.12
C ILE A 128 -4.93 1.91 16.08
N GLY A 129 -5.85 2.02 17.02
CA GLY A 129 -6.23 0.89 17.86
C GLY A 129 -7.36 1.16 18.84
N ILE A 130 -7.78 0.12 19.55
CA ILE A 130 -8.82 0.15 20.58
C ILE A 130 -8.29 -0.57 21.82
N GLY A 131 -8.19 0.15 22.94
CA GLY A 131 -7.62 -0.36 24.18
C GLY A 131 -6.18 -0.84 23.99
N LYS A 132 -5.92 -2.13 24.26
CA LYS A 132 -4.59 -2.75 24.10
C LYS A 132 -4.28 -3.21 22.67
N LEU A 133 -5.30 -3.38 21.83
CA LEU A 133 -5.12 -3.86 20.45
C LEU A 133 -4.86 -2.66 19.54
N ARG A 134 -3.66 -2.57 18.97
CA ARG A 134 -3.27 -1.48 18.08
C ARG A 134 -2.39 -1.97 16.95
N THR A 135 -2.37 -1.23 15.86
CA THR A 135 -1.33 -1.36 14.82
C THR A 135 0.02 -0.91 15.38
N GLY A 136 1.12 -1.16 14.67
CA GLY A 136 2.30 -0.29 14.82
C GLY A 136 2.09 1.02 14.05
N VAL A 137 3.14 1.84 13.93
CA VAL A 137 3.06 3.11 13.17
C VAL A 137 3.21 2.81 11.68
N PHE A 138 2.36 3.42 10.87
CA PHE A 138 2.31 3.26 9.41
C PHE A 138 1.96 4.59 8.74
N ASN A 139 1.84 4.59 7.40
CA ASN A 139 1.45 5.75 6.60
C ASN A 139 0.30 5.41 5.63
N LEU A 140 -0.19 6.40 4.86
CA LEU A 140 -1.31 6.17 3.95
C LEU A 140 -0.91 5.30 2.75
N ALA A 141 0.36 5.30 2.36
CA ALA A 141 0.87 4.40 1.34
C ALA A 141 0.80 2.92 1.76
N ASP A 142 1.13 2.59 3.01
CA ASP A 142 0.95 1.24 3.56
C ASP A 142 -0.53 0.83 3.57
N PHE A 143 -1.40 1.76 3.96
CA PHE A 143 -2.84 1.53 3.93
C PHE A 143 -3.36 1.26 2.51
N ALA A 144 -2.87 1.99 1.50
CA ALA A 144 -3.20 1.75 0.10
C ALA A 144 -2.74 0.36 -0.37
N VAL A 145 -1.53 -0.07 0.01
CA VAL A 145 -1.04 -1.44 -0.29
C VAL A 145 -1.95 -2.48 0.35
N ILE A 146 -2.28 -2.35 1.64
CA ILE A 146 -3.16 -3.29 2.35
C ILE A 146 -4.53 -3.36 1.69
N CYS A 147 -5.14 -2.21 1.35
CA CYS A 147 -6.42 -2.17 0.66
C CYS A 147 -6.35 -2.85 -0.71
N GLY A 148 -5.30 -2.60 -1.48
CA GLY A 148 -5.11 -3.24 -2.78
C GLY A 148 -4.93 -4.76 -2.66
N VAL A 149 -4.15 -5.24 -1.69
CA VAL A 149 -4.00 -6.68 -1.41
C VAL A 149 -5.33 -7.30 -0.99
N ALA A 150 -6.08 -6.65 -0.09
CA ALA A 150 -7.39 -7.11 0.36
C ALA A 150 -8.40 -7.19 -0.81
N LEU A 151 -8.40 -6.20 -1.70
CA LEU A 151 -9.25 -6.20 -2.90
C LEU A 151 -8.88 -7.31 -3.89
N LEU A 152 -7.59 -7.59 -4.09
CA LEU A 152 -7.16 -8.72 -4.92
C LEU A 152 -7.57 -10.06 -4.30
N PHE A 153 -7.40 -10.21 -2.99
CA PHE A 153 -7.81 -11.41 -2.28
C PHE A 153 -9.33 -11.63 -2.40
N TYR A 154 -10.12 -10.58 -2.16
CA TYR A 154 -11.56 -10.59 -2.37
C TYR A 154 -11.91 -11.01 -3.80
N PHE A 155 -11.34 -10.37 -4.82
CA PHE A 155 -11.61 -10.73 -6.22
C PHE A 155 -11.28 -12.20 -6.53
N SER A 156 -10.16 -12.71 -6.03
CA SER A 156 -9.73 -14.09 -6.24
C SER A 156 -10.70 -15.09 -5.61
N LEU A 157 -11.09 -14.86 -4.35
CA LEU A 157 -11.99 -15.74 -3.60
C LEU A 157 -13.36 -15.85 -4.31
N PHE A 158 -13.97 -14.72 -4.67
CA PHE A 158 -15.30 -14.73 -5.27
C PHE A 158 -15.35 -15.24 -6.71
N ASN A 159 -14.29 -15.03 -7.50
CA ASN A 159 -14.22 -15.61 -8.84
C ASN A 159 -14.01 -17.13 -8.81
N HIS A 160 -13.32 -17.66 -7.82
CA HIS A 160 -13.10 -19.10 -7.71
C HIS A 160 -14.35 -19.84 -7.18
N LEU A 161 -15.17 -19.18 -6.35
CA LEU A 161 -16.41 -19.75 -5.80
C LEU A 161 -17.59 -19.75 -6.78
N GLN A 162 -17.61 -18.84 -7.76
CA GLN A 162 -18.67 -18.78 -8.78
C GLN A 162 -18.91 -20.10 -9.54
N PRO A 163 -17.89 -20.77 -10.10
CA PRO A 163 -18.09 -22.04 -10.80
C PRO A 163 -18.62 -23.16 -9.90
N GLU A 164 -18.19 -23.24 -8.63
CA GLU A 164 -18.67 -24.27 -7.68
C GLU A 164 -20.13 -24.06 -7.28
N ILE A 165 -20.55 -22.82 -7.00
CA ILE A 165 -21.94 -22.49 -6.65
C ILE A 165 -22.88 -22.80 -7.83
N LEU A 166 -22.44 -22.55 -9.06
CA LEU A 166 -23.20 -22.89 -10.27
C LEU A 166 -23.34 -24.40 -10.48
N LEU A 167 -22.33 -25.18 -10.08
CA LEU A 167 -22.38 -26.65 -10.14
C LEU A 167 -23.31 -27.24 -9.07
N ILE A 168 -23.33 -26.68 -7.87
CA ILE A 168 -24.27 -27.07 -6.80
C ILE A 168 -25.71 -26.78 -7.25
N LYS A 169 -25.98 -25.56 -7.74
CA LYS A 169 -27.31 -25.20 -8.26
C LYS A 169 -27.77 -26.06 -9.43
N LYS A 170 -26.86 -26.63 -10.23
CA LYS A 170 -27.22 -27.56 -11.33
C LYS A 170 -27.48 -29.00 -10.86
N LYS A 171 -27.04 -29.39 -9.66
CA LYS A 171 -27.30 -30.71 -9.09
C LYS A 171 -28.64 -30.80 -8.36
N ASP A 172 -29.21 -29.65 -7.99
CA ASP A 172 -30.49 -29.55 -7.28
C ASP A 172 -31.71 -29.40 -8.21
N PHE A 173 -31.52 -29.57 -9.53
CA PHE A 173 -32.55 -29.70 -10.57
C PHE A 173 -32.30 -30.97 -11.38
#